data_AF-A0A5J5DCP1-F1
#
_entry.id   AF-A0A5J5DCP1-F1
#
_cell.length_a   1.000
_cell.length_b   1.000
_cell.length_c   1.000
_cell.angle_alpha   90.00
_cell.angle_beta   90.00
_cell.angle_gamma   90.00
#
_symmetry.space_group_name_H-M   'P 1'
#
loop_
_entity.id
_entity.type
_entity.pdbx_description
1 polymer ?
#
loop_
_entity_poly.entity_id
_entity_poly.type
_entity_poly.pdbx_seq_one_letter_code
_entity_poly.pdbx_strand_id
1 'polypeptide(L)'
;MFLCYSTYAPVMSRIKANRDKVLIYSPTFFKYVYESWLDGHGRYPSTGFLSLLLAIHICDEVSVFGFGADQNGNWHHYWEKNHLAGAFRHTG
;
A
#
# COMPACT_ATOMS: atom_id res chain seq x y z
N MET A 1 -4.82 24.30 6.15
CA MET A 1 -5.81 23.41 6.79
C MET A 1 -6.52 22.67 5.67
N PHE A 2 -6.19 21.40 5.44
CA PHE A 2 -6.89 20.58 4.43
C PHE A 2 -8.14 20.00 5.09
N LEU A 3 -9.32 20.50 4.74
CA LEU A 3 -10.60 19.97 5.20
C LEU A 3 -10.98 18.78 4.29
N CYS A 4 -11.02 17.57 4.85
CA CYS A 4 -11.52 16.38 4.17
C CYS A 4 -13.04 16.33 4.32
N TYR A 5 -13.78 16.64 3.26
CA TYR A 5 -15.23 16.47 3.21
C TYR A 5 -15.53 15.00 2.87
N SER A 6 -15.96 14.24 3.88
CA SER A 6 -16.54 12.89 3.83
C SER A 6 -15.80 11.83 2.99
N THR A 7 -15.05 10.96 3.66
CA THR A 7 -14.56 9.68 3.13
C THR A 7 -15.56 8.55 3.38
N TYR A 8 -15.40 7.41 2.71
CA TYR A 8 -16.30 6.25 2.88
C TYR A 8 -16.29 5.65 4.30
N ALA A 9 -15.26 5.94 5.10
CA ALA A 9 -15.12 5.57 6.50
C ALA A 9 -14.58 6.76 7.31
N PRO A 10 -14.78 6.81 8.64
CA PRO A 10 -14.22 7.86 9.49
C PRO A 10 -12.69 7.93 9.39
N VAL A 11 -12.15 9.13 9.27
CA VAL A 11 -10.70 9.39 9.26
C VAL A 11 -10.31 10.34 10.40
N MET A 12 -9.05 10.27 10.82
CA MET A 12 -8.50 11.21 11.79
C MET A 12 -8.53 12.63 11.21
N SER A 13 -9.37 13.50 11.79
CA SER A 13 -9.55 14.88 11.32
C SER A 13 -8.32 15.76 11.50
N ARG A 14 -7.42 15.39 12.42
CA ARG A 14 -6.16 16.06 12.68
C ARG A 14 -5.09 15.03 12.99
N ILE A 15 -3.92 15.20 12.40
CA ILE A 15 -2.73 14.38 12.63
C ILE A 15 -1.61 15.25 13.21
N LYS A 16 -0.80 14.68 14.10
CA LYS A 16 0.43 15.31 14.57
C LYS A 16 1.58 14.87 13.66
N ALA A 17 1.80 15.60 12.57
CA ALA A 17 2.88 15.34 11.62
C ALA A 17 3.68 16.63 11.36
N ASN A 18 4.99 16.50 11.13
CA ASN A 18 5.79 17.61 10.66
C ASN A 18 5.51 17.82 9.16
N ARG A 19 4.97 18.99 8.80
CA ARG A 19 4.58 19.33 7.43
C ARG A 19 5.74 19.20 6.43
N ASP A 20 6.96 19.52 6.85
CA ASP A 20 8.16 19.51 6.01
C ASP A 20 8.66 18.09 5.72
N LYS A 21 8.12 17.09 6.42
CA LYS A 21 8.41 15.66 6.22
C LYS A 21 7.27 14.91 5.53
N VAL A 22 6.21 15.62 5.10
CA VAL A 22 5.10 15.01 4.36
C VAL A 22 5.44 15.00 2.89
N LEU A 23 5.48 13.80 2.30
CA LEU A 23 5.61 13.60 0.87
C LEU A 23 4.29 13.13 0.28
N ILE A 24 4.04 13.49 -0.97
CA ILE A 24 2.82 13.16 -1.70
C ILE A 24 3.23 12.35 -2.93
N TYR A 25 2.71 11.14 -3.05
CA TYR A 25 2.87 10.39 -4.30
C TYR A 25 2.17 11.13 -5.46
N SER A 26 2.82 11.19 -6.61
CA SER A 26 2.20 11.71 -7.82
C SER A 26 1.08 10.77 -8.29
N PRO A 27 -0.14 11.26 -8.59
CA PRO A 27 -1.19 10.46 -9.21
C PRO A 27 -0.78 9.86 -10.55
N THR A 28 0.11 10.50 -11.31
CA THR A 28 0.63 9.93 -12.58
C THR A 28 1.48 8.68 -12.34
N PHE A 29 2.14 8.58 -11.20
CA PHE A 29 2.91 7.39 -10.84
C PHE A 29 1.98 6.19 -10.60
N PHE A 30 0.82 6.39 -9.98
CA PHE A 30 -0.19 5.32 -9.83
C PHE A 30 -0.65 4.78 -11.18
N LYS A 31 -0.93 5.69 -12.13
CA LYS A 31 -1.34 5.32 -13.49
C LYS A 31 -0.23 4.53 -14.20
N TYR A 32 1.01 5.01 -14.13
CA TYR A 32 2.17 4.31 -14.68
C TYR A 32 2.34 2.90 -14.11
N VAL A 33 2.29 2.74 -12.79
CA VAL A 33 2.39 1.40 -12.17
C VAL A 33 1.24 0.50 -12.62
N TYR A 34 0.02 1.03 -12.72
CA TYR A 34 -1.12 0.26 -13.19
C TYR A 34 -1.00 -0.19 -14.65
N GLU A 35 -0.67 0.73 -15.56
CA GLU A 35 -0.64 0.43 -17.00
C GLU A 35 0.62 -0.32 -17.42
N SER A 36 1.78 0.05 -16.86
CA SER A 36 3.07 -0.49 -17.32
C SER A 36 3.54 -1.71 -16.54
N TRP A 37 3.12 -1.87 -15.29
CA TRP A 37 3.59 -2.99 -14.44
C TRP A 37 2.51 -4.01 -14.13
N LEU A 38 1.26 -3.59 -13.99
CA LEU A 38 0.13 -4.51 -13.81
C LEU A 38 -0.59 -4.84 -15.11
N ASP A 39 -0.24 -4.20 -16.23
CA ASP A 39 -0.91 -4.39 -17.53
C ASP A 39 -2.44 -4.27 -17.42
N GLY A 40 -2.91 -3.33 -16.58
CA GLY A 40 -4.33 -3.13 -16.34
C GLY A 40 -5.05 -4.22 -15.52
N HIS A 41 -4.33 -5.14 -14.88
CA HIS A 41 -4.95 -6.16 -14.03
C HIS A 41 -5.37 -5.60 -12.66
N GLY A 42 -6.55 -6.01 -12.21
CA GLY A 42 -7.18 -5.48 -10.99
C GLY A 42 -7.81 -4.10 -11.22
N ARG A 43 -8.22 -3.42 -10.14
CA ARG A 43 -8.83 -2.08 -10.24
C ARG A 43 -7.81 -0.95 -10.11
N TYR A 44 -6.77 -1.18 -9.33
CA TYR A 44 -5.66 -0.26 -9.08
C TYR A 44 -4.54 -1.02 -8.33
N PRO A 45 -3.29 -0.52 -8.35
CA PRO A 45 -2.19 -1.15 -7.64
C PRO A 45 -2.39 -1.19 -6.12
N SER A 46 -1.96 -2.29 -5.48
CA SER A 46 -1.94 -2.38 -4.01
C SER A 46 -0.91 -1.42 -3.41
N THR A 47 -1.12 -0.99 -2.16
CA THR A 47 -0.18 -0.12 -1.44
C THR A 47 1.22 -0.74 -1.35
N GLY A 48 1.31 -2.06 -1.16
CA GLY A 48 2.59 -2.77 -1.13
C GLY A 48 3.32 -2.70 -2.47
N PHE A 49 2.61 -2.94 -3.57
CA PHE A 49 3.21 -2.86 -4.91
C PHE A 49 3.64 -1.44 -5.28
N LEU A 50 2.83 -0.42 -4.97
CA LEU A 50 3.24 0.98 -5.16
C LEU A 50 4.51 1.34 -4.40
N SER A 51 4.62 0.86 -3.16
CA SER A 51 5.79 1.12 -2.31
C SER A 51 7.05 0.45 -2.88
N LEU A 52 6.91 -0.80 -3.36
CA LEU A 52 7.99 -1.51 -4.05
C LEU A 52 8.44 -0.76 -5.31
N LEU A 53 7.48 -0.34 -6.14
CA LEU A 53 7.81 0.37 -7.37
C LEU A 53 8.41 1.75 -7.09
N LEU A 54 7.96 2.46 -6.06
CA LEU A 54 8.61 3.71 -5.66
C LEU A 54 10.07 3.45 -5.27
N ALA A 55 10.33 2.45 -4.44
CA ALA A 55 11.68 2.09 -4.00
C ALA A 55 12.60 1.80 -5.20
N ILE A 56 12.10 1.05 -6.19
CA ILE A 56 12.84 0.75 -7.43
C ILE A 56 13.22 2.03 -8.21
N HIS A 57 12.43 3.10 -8.14
CA HIS A 57 12.73 4.35 -8.85
C HIS A 57 13.66 5.29 -8.08
N ILE A 58 13.81 5.13 -6.77
CA ILE A 58 14.56 6.09 -5.93
C ILE A 58 15.79 5.48 -5.25
N CYS A 59 15.95 4.16 -5.26
CA CYS A 59 17.06 3.44 -4.66
C CYS A 59 17.87 2.68 -5.74
N ASP A 60 19.17 2.52 -5.50
CA ASP A 60 20.04 1.72 -6.37
C ASP A 60 19.89 0.21 -6.15
N GLU A 61 19.56 -0.20 -4.92
CA GLU A 61 19.30 -1.58 -4.52
C GLU A 61 18.05 -1.66 -3.64
N VAL A 62 17.23 -2.69 -3.84
CA VAL A 62 15.98 -2.89 -3.10
C VAL A 62 15.92 -4.30 -2.52
N SER A 63 15.81 -4.38 -1.19
CA SER A 63 15.50 -5.62 -0.47
C SER A 63 14.06 -5.58 0.03
N VAL A 64 13.33 -6.69 -0.12
CA VAL A 64 11.89 -6.77 0.17
C VAL A 64 11.64 -7.76 1.30
N PHE A 65 10.90 -7.32 2.33
CA PHE A 65 10.58 -8.13 3.51
C PHE A 65 9.07 -8.10 3.80
N GLY A 66 8.51 -9.22 4.25
CA GLY A 66 7.09 -9.30 4.64
C GLY A 66 6.10 -9.23 3.47
N PHE A 67 6.54 -9.52 2.25
CA PHE A 67 5.67 -9.64 1.07
C PHE A 67 5.24 -11.10 0.88
N GLY A 68 3.97 -11.29 0.51
CA GLY A 68 3.41 -12.61 0.22
C GLY A 68 2.92 -13.37 1.45
N ALA A 69 2.48 -14.60 1.20
CA ALA A 69 2.07 -15.52 2.25
C ALA A 69 3.28 -16.08 3.01
N ASP A 70 3.03 -16.62 4.21
CA ASP A 70 4.03 -17.43 4.90
C ASP A 70 4.28 -18.77 4.17
N GLN A 71 5.22 -19.57 4.69
CA GLN A 71 5.58 -20.87 4.11
C GLN A 71 4.42 -21.88 4.08
N ASN A 72 3.38 -21.66 4.87
CA ASN A 72 2.18 -22.49 4.93
C ASN A 72 1.04 -21.94 4.06
N GLY A 73 1.27 -20.86 3.32
CA GLY A 73 0.25 -20.21 2.49
C GLY A 73 -0.75 -19.35 3.28
N ASN A 74 -0.44 -18.99 4.53
CA ASN A 74 -1.29 -18.15 5.35
C ASN A 74 -1.07 -16.67 5.02
N TRP A 75 -2.19 -15.94 4.95
CA TRP A 75 -2.21 -14.49 4.81
C TRP A 75 -2.70 -13.88 6.11
N HIS A 76 -1.79 -13.25 6.84
CA HIS A 76 -2.05 -12.56 8.10
C HIS A 76 -0.97 -11.49 8.34
N HIS A 77 -1.28 -10.48 9.13
CA HIS A 77 -0.30 -9.47 9.53
C HIS A 77 0.59 -10.00 10.65
N TYR A 78 1.89 -9.69 10.60
CA TYR A 78 2.88 -10.20 11.56
C TYR A 78 2.66 -9.73 13.01
N TRP A 79 1.88 -8.65 13.22
CA TRP A 79 1.60 -8.08 14.54
C TRP A 79 0.23 -8.48 15.09
N GLU A 80 -0.63 -9.08 14.28
CA GLU A 80 -1.99 -9.41 14.70
C GLU A 80 -2.02 -10.75 15.41
N LYS A 81 -2.60 -10.78 16.62
CA LYS A 81 -2.91 -12.01 17.35
C LYS A 81 -4.20 -12.62 16.82
N ASN A 82 -4.24 -12.91 15.52
CA ASN A 82 -5.41 -13.45 14.85
C ASN A 82 -5.09 -14.86 14.34
N HIS A 83 -5.61 -15.88 15.01
CA HIS A 83 -5.36 -17.29 14.69
C HIS A 83 -6.08 -17.78 13.42
N LEU A 84 -6.94 -16.92 12.83
CA LEU A 84 -7.71 -17.23 11.63
C LEU A 84 -6.92 -16.80 10.39
N ALA A 85 -6.00 -17.66 9.95
CA ALA A 85 -5.29 -17.53 8.69
C ALA A 85 -6.28 -17.52 7.52
N GLY A 86 -6.32 -16.43 6.73
CA GLY A 86 -7.15 -16.34 5.53
C GLY A 86 -8.08 -15.14 5.42
N ALA A 87 -8.03 -14.18 6.35
CA ALA A 87 -8.83 -12.95 6.29
C ALA A 87 -8.69 -12.17 4.96
N PHE A 88 -7.59 -12.39 4.23
CA PHE A 88 -7.27 -11.68 2.98
C PHE A 88 -7.41 -12.54 1.71
N ARG A 89 -7.99 -13.74 1.78
CA ARG A 89 -8.12 -14.64 0.61
C ARG A 89 -9.09 -14.14 -0.48
N HIS A 90 -9.92 -13.15 -0.18
CA HIS A 90 -11.10 -12.82 -0.99
C HIS A 90 -11.09 -11.47 -1.72
N THR A 91 -10.01 -10.69 -1.64
CA THR A 91 -9.93 -9.41 -2.37
C THR A 91 -8.69 -9.39 -3.26
N GLY A 92 -8.74 -10.17 -4.33
CA GLY A 92 -7.93 -10.01 -5.54
C GLY A 92 -8.82 -9.48 -6.64
#